data_AF-A0A925A7T5-F1
#
_entry.id   AF-A0A925A7T5-F1
#
_cell.length_a   1.000
_cell.length_b   1.000
_cell.length_c   1.000
_cell.angle_alpha   90.00
_cell.angle_beta   90.00
_cell.angle_gamma   90.00
#
_symmetry.space_group_name_H-M   'P 1'
#
loop_
_entity.id
_entity.type
_entity.pdbx_description
1 polymer ?
#
loop_
_entity_poly.entity_id
_entity_poly.type
_entity_poly.pdbx_seq_one_letter_code
_entity_poly.pdbx_strand_id
1 'polypeptide(L)'
;MIIEKPKKSPFIHGPILPLNKSEEMYLWKVKNIIKYKSTHENIGYVPGCLSEDNKIRPLILSRNILHKIQYDHGHICPENMIINAHRWDYIVSYPYNNVDKIVLVKNIADSCNYFVLAANRNNGFYIVTHFEVEAMTKKNLKRLLGRADVLSRGPSICL
;
A
#
# COMPACT_ATOMS: atom_id res chain seq x y z
N MET A 1 -18.33 -13.49 28.33
CA MET A 1 -18.30 -13.71 26.87
C MET A 1 -16.96 -13.21 26.34
N ILE A 2 -16.07 -14.11 25.94
CA ILE A 2 -14.88 -13.72 25.17
C ILE A 2 -15.38 -13.53 23.74
N ILE A 3 -15.46 -12.28 23.30
CA ILE A 3 -15.72 -12.00 21.88
C ILE A 3 -14.42 -12.39 21.17
N GLU A 4 -14.40 -13.58 20.57
CA GLU A 4 -13.34 -13.94 19.65
C GLU A 4 -13.31 -12.90 18.53
N LYS A 5 -12.24 -12.11 18.47
CA LYS A 5 -12.03 -11.18 17.35
C LYS A 5 -12.03 -12.01 16.06
N PRO A 6 -12.69 -11.53 14.99
CA PRO A 6 -12.72 -12.24 13.72
C PRO A 6 -11.30 -12.60 13.28
N LYS A 7 -11.15 -13.85 12.80
CA LYS A 7 -9.88 -14.44 12.38
C LYS A 7 -9.17 -13.49 11.42
N LYS A 8 -8.00 -12.99 11.84
CA LYS A 8 -7.12 -12.11 11.06
C LYS A 8 -6.77 -12.81 9.74
N SER A 9 -6.78 -12.09 8.62
CA SER A 9 -6.18 -12.61 7.38
C SER A 9 -4.67 -12.43 7.50
N PRO A 10 -3.88 -13.50 7.73
CA PRO A 10 -2.44 -13.37 7.85
C PRO A 10 -1.85 -12.91 6.52
N PHE A 11 -0.71 -12.23 6.57
CA PHE A 11 0.08 -12.01 5.37
C PHE A 11 0.45 -13.36 4.76
N ILE A 12 0.09 -13.53 3.50
CA ILE A 12 0.53 -14.64 2.67
C ILE A 12 1.58 -14.11 1.70
N HIS A 13 2.58 -14.94 1.47
CA HIS A 13 3.67 -14.65 0.55
C HIS A 13 3.43 -15.47 -0.71
N GLY A 14 3.11 -14.79 -1.81
CA GLY A 14 3.33 -15.35 -3.13
C GLY A 14 4.82 -15.26 -3.51
N PRO A 15 5.20 -15.69 -4.72
CA PRO A 15 6.53 -15.47 -5.24
C PRO A 15 6.92 -13.99 -5.16
N ILE A 16 8.03 -13.70 -4.48
CA ILE A 16 8.56 -12.33 -4.37
C ILE A 16 9.27 -12.02 -5.69
N LEU A 17 8.79 -11.00 -6.40
CA LEU A 17 9.43 -10.55 -7.63
C LEU A 17 10.82 -9.98 -7.31
N PRO A 18 11.83 -10.20 -8.17
CA PRO A 18 13.13 -9.55 -8.03
C PRO A 18 12.96 -8.04 -7.96
N LEU A 19 13.63 -7.43 -6.98
CA LEU A 19 13.66 -5.98 -6.82
C LEU A 19 14.71 -5.37 -7.76
N ASN A 20 14.41 -4.20 -8.31
CA ASN A 20 15.41 -3.39 -8.97
C ASN A 20 16.19 -2.52 -7.95
N LYS A 21 17.29 -1.91 -8.38
CA LYS A 21 18.17 -1.11 -7.50
C LYS A 21 17.44 0.00 -6.72
N SER A 22 16.44 0.65 -7.34
CA SER A 22 15.64 1.67 -6.67
C SER A 22 14.78 1.05 -5.57
N GLU A 23 14.11 -0.06 -5.87
CA GLU A 23 13.29 -0.80 -4.89
C GLU A 23 14.13 -1.35 -3.72
N GLU A 24 15.35 -1.82 -3.98
CA GLU A 24 16.29 -2.26 -2.93
C GLU A 24 16.65 -1.13 -1.96
N MET A 25 16.84 0.09 -2.45
CA MET A 25 17.07 1.26 -1.61
C MET A 25 15.88 1.53 -0.69
N TYR A 26 14.64 1.44 -1.20
CA TYR A 26 13.44 1.62 -0.37
C TYR A 26 13.21 0.46 0.60
N LEU A 27 13.56 -0.76 0.21
CA LEU A 27 13.52 -1.92 1.10
C LEU A 27 14.39 -1.69 2.35
N TRP A 28 15.58 -1.11 2.17
CA TRP A 28 16.45 -0.80 3.29
C TRP A 28 15.82 0.20 4.28
N LYS A 29 15.06 1.18 3.78
CA LYS A 29 14.33 2.13 4.62
C LYS A 29 13.23 1.45 5.44
N VAL A 30 12.43 0.56 4.84
CA VAL A 30 11.45 -0.23 5.60
C VAL A 30 12.14 -1.06 6.68
N LYS A 31 13.28 -1.68 6.35
CA LYS A 31 14.11 -2.43 7.31
C LYS A 31 14.63 -1.56 8.45
N ASN A 32 14.95 -0.28 8.22
CA ASN A 32 15.32 0.65 9.28
C ASN A 32 14.18 0.94 10.26
N ILE A 33 12.94 1.08 9.76
CA ILE A 33 11.77 1.25 10.64
C ILE A 33 11.57 -0.02 11.50
N ILE A 34 11.63 -1.21 10.88
CA ILE A 34 11.50 -2.51 11.57
C ILE A 34 12.57 -2.68 12.66
N LYS A 35 13.82 -2.28 12.36
CA LYS A 35 14.96 -2.36 13.28
C LYS A 35 15.05 -1.18 14.26
N TYR A 36 14.00 -0.36 14.34
CA TYR A 36 13.94 0.81 15.22
C TYR A 36 15.01 1.88 14.99
N LYS A 37 15.69 1.86 13.84
CA LYS A 37 16.70 2.86 13.45
C LYS A 37 16.08 4.18 12.99
N SER A 38 14.85 4.12 12.46
CA SER A 38 14.10 5.30 11.99
C SER A 38 12.67 5.28 12.54
N THR A 39 12.10 6.45 12.79
CA THR A 39 10.69 6.59 13.25
C THR A 39 9.72 6.66 12.07
N HIS A 40 10.18 7.16 10.93
CA HIS A 40 9.44 7.26 9.68
C HIS A 40 10.42 7.26 8.50
N GLU A 41 9.98 6.80 7.34
CA GLU A 41 10.76 6.80 6.11
C GLU A 41 9.87 7.04 4.90
N ASN A 42 10.45 7.63 3.86
CA ASN A 42 9.88 7.65 2.53
C ASN A 42 10.11 6.28 1.86
N ILE A 43 9.03 5.56 1.57
CA ILE A 43 9.04 4.22 0.96
C ILE A 43 8.69 4.23 -0.53
N GLY A 44 8.43 5.39 -1.14
CA GLY A 44 8.09 5.54 -2.56
C GLY A 44 7.48 6.90 -2.88
N TYR A 45 6.99 7.08 -4.10
CA TYR A 45 6.33 8.32 -4.50
C TYR A 45 4.97 8.03 -5.12
N VAL A 46 4.02 8.92 -4.83
CA VAL A 46 2.71 8.96 -5.44
C VAL A 46 2.78 9.92 -6.63
N PRO A 47 2.50 9.46 -7.86
CA PRO A 47 2.43 10.29 -9.04
C PRO A 47 1.45 11.47 -8.89
N GLY A 48 1.79 12.59 -9.54
CA GLY A 48 1.00 13.82 -9.46
C GLY A 48 -0.43 13.66 -9.97
N CYS A 49 -0.64 12.86 -11.03
CA CYS A 49 -1.96 12.60 -11.62
C CYS A 49 -3.00 11.99 -10.64
N LEU A 50 -2.59 11.62 -9.43
CA LEU A 50 -3.44 11.05 -8.38
C LEU A 50 -3.77 12.06 -7.27
N SER A 51 -3.32 13.30 -7.42
CA SER A 51 -3.54 14.41 -6.49
C SER A 51 -4.18 15.57 -7.25
N GLU A 52 -5.09 16.30 -6.59
CA GLU A 52 -5.78 17.44 -7.22
C GLU A 52 -4.83 18.53 -7.73
N ASP A 53 -3.66 18.68 -7.11
CA ASP A 53 -2.67 19.69 -7.46
C ASP A 53 -1.59 19.21 -8.44
N ASN A 54 -1.74 18.00 -8.99
CA ASN A 54 -0.82 17.37 -9.94
C ASN A 54 0.65 17.28 -9.44
N LYS A 55 0.87 17.27 -8.12
CA LYS A 55 2.23 17.21 -7.55
C LYS A 55 2.62 15.81 -7.15
N ILE A 56 3.83 15.41 -7.53
CA ILE A 56 4.45 14.18 -7.04
C ILE A 56 4.72 14.33 -5.54
N ARG A 57 4.34 13.32 -4.74
CA ARG A 57 4.44 13.37 -3.28
C ARG A 57 5.06 12.10 -2.71
N PRO A 58 5.87 12.22 -1.64
CA PRO A 58 6.42 11.05 -0.98
C PRO A 58 5.33 10.22 -0.29
N LEU A 59 5.51 8.91 -0.32
CA LEU A 59 4.73 7.93 0.43
C LEU A 59 5.51 7.58 1.71
N ILE A 60 4.98 7.99 2.86
CA ILE A 60 5.65 7.89 4.15
C ILE A 60 5.07 6.72 4.95
N LEU A 61 5.94 5.83 5.40
CA LEU A 61 5.62 4.82 6.42
C LEU A 61 6.19 5.27 7.76
N SER A 62 5.38 5.23 8.81
CA SER A 62 5.83 5.46 10.19
C SER A 62 5.86 4.17 10.98
N ARG A 63 6.68 4.15 12.04
CA ARG A 63 6.78 3.02 12.97
C ARG A 63 5.44 2.69 13.62
N ASN A 64 4.67 3.70 14.03
CA ASN A 64 3.36 3.50 14.66
C ASN A 64 2.38 2.80 13.71
N ILE A 65 2.38 3.19 12.43
CA ILE A 65 1.56 2.55 11.42
C ILE A 65 2.03 1.12 11.15
N LEU A 66 3.34 0.90 11.03
CA LEU A 66 3.90 -0.44 10.86
C LEU A 66 3.50 -1.36 12.03
N HIS A 67 3.61 -0.88 13.27
CA HIS A 67 3.21 -1.62 14.47
C HIS A 67 1.72 -1.93 14.47
N LYS A 68 0.87 -0.96 14.10
CA LYS A 68 -0.57 -1.20 13.95
C LYS A 68 -0.84 -2.31 12.95
N ILE A 69 -0.26 -2.21 11.75
CA ILE A 69 -0.39 -3.23 10.69
C ILE A 69 0.06 -4.60 11.21
N GLN A 70 1.23 -4.68 11.85
CA GLN A 70 1.75 -5.95 12.32
C GLN A 70 0.95 -6.54 13.48
N TYR A 71 0.43 -5.69 14.35
CA TYR A 71 -0.47 -6.09 15.41
C TYR A 71 -1.78 -6.66 14.84
N ASP A 72 -2.35 -6.02 13.82
CA ASP A 72 -3.64 -6.40 13.24
C ASP A 72 -3.54 -7.60 12.27
N HIS A 73 -2.43 -7.76 11.53
CA HIS A 73 -2.32 -8.71 10.41
C HIS A 73 -1.10 -9.66 10.48
N GLY A 74 -0.22 -9.52 11.47
CA GLY A 74 1.01 -10.31 11.60
C GLY A 74 2.23 -9.66 10.93
N HIS A 75 3.38 -10.33 10.92
CA HIS A 75 4.60 -9.75 10.35
C HIS A 75 4.48 -9.51 8.85
N ILE A 76 4.73 -8.27 8.44
CA ILE A 76 4.79 -7.91 7.02
C ILE A 76 5.97 -8.58 6.31
N CYS A 77 5.81 -8.80 5.00
CA CYS A 77 6.94 -8.95 4.07
C CYS A 77 7.36 -7.55 3.59
N PRO A 78 8.55 -7.06 3.96
CA PRO A 78 9.01 -5.75 3.50
C PRO A 78 9.11 -5.65 1.98
N GLU A 79 9.51 -6.73 1.32
CA GLU A 79 9.63 -6.83 -0.14
C GLU A 79 8.27 -6.65 -0.82
N ASN A 80 7.21 -7.34 -0.37
CA ASN A 80 5.87 -7.18 -0.95
C ASN A 80 5.30 -5.77 -0.72
N MET A 81 5.60 -5.15 0.42
CA MET A 81 5.21 -3.77 0.67
C MET A 81 5.85 -2.82 -0.34
N ILE A 82 7.16 -2.99 -0.62
CA ILE A 82 7.86 -2.20 -1.63
C ILE A 82 7.33 -2.48 -3.04
N ILE A 83 7.13 -3.75 -3.40
CA ILE A 83 6.56 -4.10 -4.71
C ILE A 83 5.18 -3.47 -4.87
N ASN A 84 4.32 -3.50 -3.85
CA ASN A 84 2.99 -2.86 -3.94
C ASN A 84 3.11 -1.33 -4.04
N ALA A 85 4.03 -0.72 -3.29
CA ALA A 85 4.25 0.72 -3.31
C ALA A 85 4.83 1.26 -4.63
N HIS A 86 5.51 0.42 -5.43
CA HIS A 86 6.19 0.84 -6.68
C HIS A 86 5.61 0.22 -7.96
N ARG A 87 4.97 -0.95 -7.86
CA ARG A 87 4.52 -1.76 -8.99
C ARG A 87 3.10 -2.26 -8.79
N TRP A 88 2.18 -1.37 -8.41
CA TRP A 88 0.75 -1.68 -8.28
C TRP A 88 0.13 -2.10 -9.64
N ASP A 89 -0.89 -2.94 -9.58
CA ASP A 89 -1.67 -3.33 -10.77
C ASP A 89 -2.84 -2.37 -10.99
N TYR A 90 -3.44 -1.89 -9.88
CA TYR A 90 -4.50 -0.90 -9.88
C TYR A 90 -4.22 0.17 -8.84
N ILE A 91 -4.66 1.39 -9.16
CA ILE A 91 -4.69 2.50 -8.21
C ILE A 91 -6.07 3.12 -8.19
N VAL A 92 -6.53 3.43 -6.98
CA VAL A 92 -7.83 4.01 -6.74
C VAL A 92 -7.63 5.29 -5.94
N SER A 93 -8.00 6.44 -6.51
CA SER A 93 -8.09 7.70 -5.78
C SER A 93 -9.54 7.95 -5.38
N TYR A 94 -9.72 8.48 -4.17
CA TYR A 94 -11.02 8.96 -3.70
C TYR A 94 -10.90 10.45 -3.38
N PRO A 95 -11.59 11.33 -4.13
CA PRO A 95 -11.86 12.68 -3.65
C PRO A 95 -12.92 12.57 -2.56
N TYR A 96 -12.49 12.50 -1.30
CA TYR A 96 -13.41 12.44 -0.16
C TYR A 96 -13.03 13.51 0.86
N ASN A 97 -13.88 14.54 1.02
CA ASN A 97 -13.77 15.57 2.04
C ASN A 97 -12.38 16.27 2.11
N ASN A 98 -11.85 16.77 0.98
CA ASN A 98 -10.60 17.53 0.90
C ASN A 98 -9.32 16.78 1.36
N VAL A 99 -9.37 15.45 1.45
CA VAL A 99 -8.20 14.61 1.71
C VAL A 99 -8.06 13.63 0.56
N ASP A 100 -7.00 13.79 -0.24
CA ASP A 100 -6.65 12.79 -1.25
C ASP A 100 -6.37 11.48 -0.53
N LYS A 101 -7.20 10.47 -0.79
CA LYS A 101 -6.95 9.10 -0.35
C LYS A 101 -6.63 8.26 -1.55
N ILE A 102 -5.55 7.51 -1.46
CA ILE A 102 -5.17 6.54 -2.49
C ILE A 102 -5.18 5.14 -1.92
N VAL A 103 -5.49 4.19 -2.79
CA VAL A 103 -5.37 2.76 -2.53
C VAL A 103 -4.60 2.12 -3.69
N LEU A 104 -3.45 1.54 -3.37
CA LEU A 104 -2.63 0.76 -4.28
C LEU A 104 -2.99 -0.72 -4.12
N VAL A 105 -3.30 -1.38 -5.23
CA VAL A 105 -3.68 -2.79 -5.25
C VAL A 105 -2.69 -3.59 -6.09
N LYS A 106 -2.17 -4.67 -5.52
CA LYS A 106 -1.26 -5.60 -6.19
C LYS A 106 -1.77 -7.02 -6.09
N ASN A 107 -2.02 -7.70 -7.22
CA ASN A 107 -2.39 -9.10 -7.19
C ASN A 107 -1.21 -9.96 -6.71
N ILE A 108 -1.51 -10.98 -5.91
CA ILE A 108 -0.52 -11.96 -5.46
C ILE A 108 -0.51 -13.09 -6.49
N ALA A 109 0.61 -13.23 -7.21
CA ALA A 109 0.79 -14.28 -8.21
C ALA A 109 0.49 -15.66 -7.64
N ASP A 110 -0.09 -16.52 -8.48
CA ASP A 110 -0.45 -17.90 -8.15
C ASP A 110 -1.41 -18.02 -6.95
N SER A 111 -2.21 -16.99 -6.69
CA SER A 111 -3.21 -17.00 -5.61
C SER A 111 -4.50 -16.27 -5.99
N CYS A 112 -5.58 -16.55 -5.27
CA CYS A 112 -6.83 -15.79 -5.36
C CYS A 112 -6.85 -14.58 -4.41
N ASN A 113 -5.71 -13.93 -4.17
CA ASN A 113 -5.56 -12.84 -3.19
C ASN A 113 -4.81 -11.64 -3.78
N TYR A 114 -4.92 -10.49 -3.11
CA TYR A 114 -4.23 -9.25 -3.49
C TYR A 114 -3.81 -8.47 -2.23
N PHE A 115 -2.73 -7.70 -2.35
CA PHE A 115 -2.33 -6.71 -1.36
C PHE A 115 -3.05 -5.40 -1.58
N VAL A 116 -3.43 -4.75 -0.48
CA VAL A 116 -3.98 -3.40 -0.43
C VAL A 116 -3.03 -2.53 0.37
N LEU A 117 -2.60 -1.39 -0.17
CA LEU A 117 -1.87 -0.35 0.56
C LEU A 117 -2.67 0.95 0.46
N ALA A 118 -3.20 1.43 1.57
CA ALA A 118 -3.96 2.67 1.62
C ALA A 118 -3.13 3.80 2.24
N ALA A 119 -3.23 5.00 1.68
CA ALA A 119 -2.57 6.19 2.19
C ALA A 119 -3.46 7.42 2.11
N ASN A 120 -3.33 8.30 3.11
CA ASN A 120 -4.07 9.56 3.17
C ASN A 120 -3.08 10.72 3.02
N ARG A 121 -3.49 11.75 2.27
CA ARG A 121 -2.74 12.99 2.19
C ARG A 121 -2.79 13.73 3.52
N ASN A 122 -1.62 14.13 4.02
CA ASN A 122 -1.46 14.99 5.17
C ASN A 122 -0.26 15.92 4.95
N ASN A 123 -0.51 17.23 5.00
CA ASN A 123 0.52 18.28 4.93
C ASN A 123 1.52 18.13 3.76
N GLY A 124 1.05 17.71 2.57
CA GLY A 124 1.90 17.55 1.37
C GLY A 124 2.59 16.19 1.22
N PHE A 125 2.31 15.24 2.11
CA PHE A 125 2.80 13.86 2.08
C PHE A 125 1.62 12.89 1.99
N TYR A 126 1.82 11.69 1.43
CA TYR A 126 0.90 10.58 1.61
C TYR A 126 1.40 9.70 2.75
N ILE A 127 0.61 9.60 3.83
CA ILE A 127 0.96 8.77 4.97
C ILE A 127 0.27 7.43 4.80
N VAL A 128 1.04 6.33 4.81
CA VAL A 128 0.48 4.98 4.83
C VAL A 128 -0.43 4.86 6.05
N THR A 129 -1.60 4.27 5.86
CA THR A 129 -2.59 4.07 6.93
C THR A 129 -2.92 2.59 7.12
N HIS A 130 -2.85 1.80 6.05
CA HIS A 130 -3.20 0.37 6.06
C HIS A 130 -2.33 -0.39 5.05
N PHE A 131 -2.02 -1.64 5.38
CA PHE A 131 -1.47 -2.63 4.47
C PHE A 131 -2.00 -4.01 4.86
N GLU A 132 -2.67 -4.70 3.95
CA GLU A 132 -3.29 -6.00 4.24
C GLU A 132 -3.38 -6.89 3.00
N VAL A 133 -3.71 -8.16 3.23
CA VAL A 133 -4.06 -9.12 2.18
C VAL A 133 -5.57 -9.31 2.17
N GLU A 134 -6.15 -9.28 0.98
CA GLU A 134 -7.57 -9.52 0.75
C GLU A 134 -7.80 -10.62 -0.28
N ALA A 135 -8.89 -11.38 -0.09
CA ALA A 135 -9.31 -12.41 -1.02
C ALA A 135 -10.06 -11.80 -2.22
N MET A 136 -9.73 -12.25 -3.43
CA MET A 136 -10.31 -11.82 -4.71
C MET A 136 -11.79 -12.22 -4.83
N THR A 137 -12.26 -13.16 -4.02
CA THR A 137 -13.65 -13.64 -3.98
C THR A 137 -14.65 -12.61 -3.45
N LYS A 138 -14.20 -11.45 -2.95
CA LYS A 138 -15.11 -10.42 -2.43
C LYS A 138 -15.55 -9.43 -3.51
N LYS A 139 -16.83 -9.06 -3.46
CA LYS A 139 -17.40 -7.81 -4.02
C LYS A 139 -16.59 -6.55 -3.65
N ASN A 140 -15.64 -6.64 -2.71
CA ASN A 140 -14.77 -5.55 -2.25
C ASN A 140 -13.86 -4.98 -3.32
N LEU A 141 -13.20 -5.81 -4.16
CA LEU A 141 -12.36 -5.25 -5.23
C LEU A 141 -13.24 -4.53 -6.25
N LYS A 142 -14.37 -5.13 -6.66
CA LYS A 142 -15.38 -4.46 -7.50
C LYS A 142 -15.97 -3.20 -6.85
N ARG A 143 -16.12 -3.15 -5.52
CA ARG A 143 -16.60 -1.97 -4.77
C ARG A 143 -15.51 -0.89 -4.66
N LEU A 144 -14.25 -1.29 -4.48
CA LEU A 144 -13.09 -0.40 -4.44
C LEU A 144 -12.89 0.23 -5.82
N LEU A 145 -12.89 -0.59 -6.87
CA LEU A 145 -12.76 -0.19 -8.27
C LEU A 145 -14.02 0.47 -8.85
N GLY A 146 -15.21 0.16 -8.35
CA GLY A 146 -16.49 0.66 -8.86
C GLY A 146 -16.97 1.98 -8.24
N ARG A 147 -16.20 2.56 -7.32
CA ARG A 147 -16.48 3.86 -6.68
C ARG A 147 -15.51 4.96 -7.13
N ALA A 148 -14.69 4.69 -8.13
CA ALA A 148 -13.63 5.59 -8.60
C ALA A 148 -13.37 5.35 -10.09
N ASP A 149 -12.88 6.37 -10.79
CA ASP A 149 -12.35 6.20 -12.13
C ASP A 149 -11.09 5.31 -12.08
N VAL A 150 -11.08 4.25 -12.91
CA VAL A 150 -9.92 3.36 -13.05
C VAL A 150 -8.84 4.13 -13.81
N LEU A 151 -7.94 4.79 -13.08
CA LEU A 151 -7.04 5.80 -13.64
C LEU A 151 -5.79 5.25 -14.33
N SER A 152 -5.36 3.99 -14.12
CA SER A 152 -4.38 3.34 -15.00
C SER A 152 -4.25 1.82 -14.76
N ARG A 153 -3.77 1.08 -15.79
CA ARG A 153 -3.20 -0.27 -15.68
C ARG A 153 -1.67 -0.17 -15.75
N GLY A 154 -0.96 -0.35 -14.64
CA GLY A 154 0.51 -0.44 -14.62
C GLY A 154 1.24 0.78 -15.19
N PRO A 155 2.59 0.73 -15.37
CA PRO A 155 3.41 1.89 -15.67
C PRO A 155 3.32 2.26 -17.15
N SER A 156 2.14 2.69 -17.59
CA SER A 156 2.08 3.71 -18.63
C SER A 156 2.21 5.02 -17.86
N ILE A 157 3.41 5.60 -17.91
CA ILE A 157 3.64 6.99 -17.53
C ILE A 157 2.53 7.78 -18.21
N CYS A 158 1.62 8.37 -17.44
CA CYS A 158 0.74 9.39 -17.98
C CYS A 158 1.65 10.52 -18.44
N LEU A 159 1.89 10.59 -19.76
CA LEU A 159 2.50 11.73 -20.44
C LEU A 159 1.58 12.94 -20.34
#